data_AF-A0A7W1PPV6-F1
#
_entry.id   AF-A0A7W1PPV6-F1
#
_cell.length_a   1.000
_cell.length_b   1.000
_cell.length_c   1.000
_cell.angle_alpha   90.00
_cell.angle_beta   90.00
_cell.angle_gamma   90.00
#
_symmetry.space_group_name_H-M   'P 1'
#
loop_
_entity.id
_entity.type
_entity.pdbx_description
1 polymer ?
#
loop_
_entity_poly.entity_id
_entity_poly.type
_entity_poly.pdbx_seq_one_letter_code
_entity_poly.pdbx_strand_id
1 'polypeptide(L)'
;MWILLALAAGALIVLVVANLTSSAKKIEQEIDHLYQAGDPQFVRAMGALLGPAIVPGNRVRALCNGDEIFPAMLDAIRGARRTICFETFIYWSGAIGREFAEALAERARAGVKVHVVLDWVGSGKVETSLVEGMKDAGVEVVKYHPLRWYSLGRINNRTHRKLLIVDGRVGFTGGVGIADEWLGNAQDPEHWRDSHFRLEGPAVAPMQAAFMDNWMETCSQVLHGEEYFPALDPTGP
;
A
#
# COMPACT_ATOMS: atom_id res chain seq x y z
N MET A 1 -43.39 -3.86 -16.59
CA MET A 1 -42.36 -2.80 -16.48
C MET A 1 -42.09 -2.42 -15.02
N TRP A 2 -43.11 -1.98 -14.26
CA TRP A 2 -42.93 -1.57 -12.84
C TRP A 2 -42.42 -2.65 -11.89
N ILE A 3 -42.84 -3.91 -12.06
CA ILE A 3 -42.35 -5.04 -11.23
C ILE A 3 -40.85 -5.26 -11.43
N LEU A 4 -40.38 -5.22 -12.68
CA LEU A 4 -38.95 -5.38 -12.99
C LEU A 4 -38.12 -4.21 -12.44
N LEU A 5 -38.64 -2.98 -12.52
CA LEU A 5 -38.00 -1.80 -11.93
C LEU A 5 -37.93 -1.90 -10.39
N ALA A 6 -39.00 -2.35 -9.75
CA ALA A 6 -39.04 -2.53 -8.30
C ALA A 6 -38.07 -3.64 -7.83
N LEU A 7 -38.01 -4.76 -8.55
CA LEU A 7 -37.05 -5.84 -8.27
C LEU A 7 -35.60 -5.38 -8.46
N ALA A 8 -35.31 -4.63 -9.52
CA ALA A 8 -33.98 -4.07 -9.76
C ALA A 8 -33.58 -3.07 -8.66
N ALA A 9 -34.50 -2.19 -8.25
CA ALA A 9 -34.27 -1.26 -7.15
C ALA A 9 -34.04 -1.99 -5.81
N GLY A 10 -34.84 -3.02 -5.51
CA GLY A 10 -34.66 -3.84 -4.32
C GLY A 10 -33.31 -4.56 -4.31
N ALA A 11 -32.90 -5.16 -5.43
CA ALA A 11 -31.60 -5.80 -5.57
C ALA A 11 -30.44 -4.79 -5.39
N LEU A 12 -30.56 -3.59 -5.95
CA LEU A 12 -29.59 -2.52 -5.77
C LEU A 12 -29.47 -2.07 -4.31
N ILE A 13 -30.60 -1.90 -3.60
CA ILE A 13 -30.60 -1.53 -2.19
C ILE A 13 -29.92 -2.60 -1.34
N VAL A 14 -30.25 -3.88 -1.54
CA VAL A 14 -29.60 -4.99 -0.84
C VAL A 14 -28.09 -4.97 -1.09
N LEU A 15 -27.67 -4.72 -2.33
CA LEU A 15 -26.27 -4.66 -2.70
C LEU A 15 -25.54 -3.48 -2.03
N VAL A 16 -26.16 -2.31 -1.98
CA VAL A 16 -25.62 -1.13 -1.28
C VAL A 16 -25.50 -1.41 0.22
N VAL A 17 -26.56 -1.91 0.86
CA VAL A 17 -26.55 -2.23 2.29
C VAL A 17 -25.44 -3.25 2.60
N ALA A 18 -25.36 -4.34 1.82
CA ALA A 18 -24.35 -5.38 2.01
C ALA A 18 -22.90 -4.86 1.93
N ASN A 19 -22.63 -3.83 1.10
CA ASN A 19 -21.30 -3.21 1.00
C ASN A 19 -20.99 -2.20 2.12
N LEU A 20 -22.02 -1.67 2.78
CA LEU A 20 -21.88 -0.73 3.89
C LEU A 20 -21.91 -1.43 5.26
N THR A 21 -22.47 -2.63 5.34
CA THR A 21 -22.51 -3.43 6.57
C THR A 21 -21.37 -4.44 6.60
N SER A 22 -20.47 -4.32 7.58
CA SER A 22 -19.47 -5.37 7.82
C SER A 22 -20.13 -6.63 8.37
N SER A 23 -19.83 -7.79 7.78
CA SER A 23 -20.28 -9.10 8.28
C SER A 23 -19.48 -9.57 9.50
N ALA A 24 -18.43 -8.85 9.90
CA ALA A 24 -17.64 -9.20 11.06
C ALA A 24 -18.37 -8.82 12.36
N LYS A 25 -18.31 -9.70 13.37
CA LYS A 25 -18.75 -9.33 14.72
C LYS A 25 -17.96 -8.10 15.17
N LYS A 26 -18.66 -7.02 15.49
CA LYS A 26 -18.03 -5.82 16.05
C LYS A 26 -17.68 -6.09 17.50
N ILE A 27 -16.44 -5.77 17.87
CA ILE A 27 -16.06 -5.67 19.27
C ILE A 27 -16.65 -4.34 19.76
N GLU A 28 -17.71 -4.42 20.56
CA GLU A 28 -18.37 -3.25 21.15
C GLU A 28 -17.78 -2.88 22.51
N GLN A 29 -16.92 -3.74 23.06
CA GLN A 29 -16.23 -3.48 24.31
C GLN A 29 -15.23 -2.34 24.12
N GLU A 30 -15.41 -1.27 24.90
CA GLU A 30 -14.40 -0.23 25.06
C GLU A 30 -13.21 -0.80 25.86
N ILE A 31 -12.02 -0.65 25.31
CA ILE A 31 -10.79 -1.14 25.94
C ILE A 31 -10.23 0.01 26.77
N ASP A 32 -10.12 -0.19 28.08
CA ASP A 32 -9.47 0.78 28.97
C ASP A 32 -8.02 1.02 28.53
N HIS A 33 -7.59 2.28 28.55
CA HIS A 33 -6.20 2.63 28.26
C HIS A 33 -5.30 2.31 29.46
N LEU A 34 -4.95 1.02 29.60
CA LEU A 34 -4.23 0.48 30.76
C LEU A 34 -2.72 0.80 30.76
N TYR A 35 -2.13 1.00 29.59
CA TYR A 35 -0.68 1.13 29.42
C TYR A 35 -0.33 2.28 28.48
N GLN A 36 0.73 3.04 28.78
CA GLN A 36 1.28 4.01 27.83
C GLN A 36 2.06 3.29 26.71
N ALA A 37 2.25 3.97 25.58
CA ALA A 37 2.98 3.40 24.43
C ALA A 37 4.43 2.96 24.74
N GLY A 38 5.06 3.57 25.77
CA GLY A 38 6.40 3.19 26.23
C GLY A 38 6.44 2.04 27.24
N ASP A 39 5.29 1.53 27.70
CA ASP A 39 5.23 0.44 28.66
C ASP A 39 5.59 -0.90 27.99
N PRO A 40 6.51 -1.71 28.54
CA PRO A 40 6.81 -3.04 28.01
C PRO A 40 5.58 -3.96 27.86
N GLN A 41 4.56 -3.79 28.72
CA GLN A 41 3.31 -4.53 28.62
C GLN A 41 2.48 -4.10 27.41
N PHE A 42 2.51 -2.81 27.02
CA PHE A 42 1.89 -2.35 25.78
C PHE A 42 2.48 -3.08 24.58
N VAL A 43 3.82 -3.11 24.48
CA VAL A 43 4.53 -3.75 23.35
C VAL A 43 4.17 -5.25 23.25
N ARG A 44 4.17 -5.96 24.39
CA ARG A 44 3.80 -7.39 24.42
C ARG A 44 2.34 -7.63 24.03
N ALA A 45 1.41 -6.87 24.62
CA ALA A 45 -0.01 -7.05 24.38
C ALA A 45 -0.37 -6.74 22.92
N MET A 46 0.08 -5.59 22.41
CA MET A 46 -0.21 -5.18 21.03
C MET A 46 0.44 -6.12 20.01
N GLY A 47 1.69 -6.52 20.22
CA GLY A 47 2.38 -7.46 19.33
C GLY A 47 1.74 -8.85 19.29
N ALA A 48 1.20 -9.32 20.42
CA ALA A 48 0.53 -10.63 20.49
C ALA A 48 -0.92 -10.62 19.98
N LEU A 49 -1.66 -9.51 20.20
CA LEU A 49 -3.08 -9.42 19.86
C LEU A 49 -3.33 -9.04 18.40
N LEU A 50 -2.58 -8.09 17.87
CA LEU A 50 -2.84 -7.57 16.53
C LEU A 50 -2.04 -8.32 15.46
N GLY A 51 -0.79 -8.67 15.78
CA GLY A 51 0.16 -9.17 14.79
C GLY A 51 0.45 -8.15 13.67
N PRO A 52 1.61 -8.22 13.01
CA PRO A 52 2.80 -8.99 13.37
C PRO A 52 3.47 -8.49 14.68
N ALA A 53 4.45 -9.24 15.18
CA ALA A 53 5.16 -8.89 16.41
C ALA A 53 5.85 -7.51 16.31
N ILE A 54 5.82 -6.73 17.38
CA ILE A 54 6.60 -5.48 17.48
C ILE A 54 8.06 -5.86 17.70
N VAL A 55 8.91 -5.53 16.73
CA VAL A 55 10.33 -5.88 16.73
C VAL A 55 11.20 -4.66 17.01
N PRO A 56 12.26 -4.76 17.85
CA PRO A 56 13.23 -3.69 18.06
C PRO A 56 14.27 -3.65 16.93
N GLY A 57 15.23 -2.72 17.01
CA GLY A 57 16.39 -2.69 16.12
C GLY A 57 16.14 -1.94 14.81
N ASN A 58 15.20 -1.00 14.79
CA ASN A 58 14.78 -0.33 13.55
C ASN A 58 15.24 1.12 13.49
N ARG A 59 15.75 1.52 12.33
CA ARG A 59 15.95 2.92 12.01
C ARG A 59 14.72 3.45 11.28
N VAL A 60 14.01 4.37 11.91
CA VAL A 60 12.84 5.02 11.33
C VAL A 60 13.15 6.50 11.11
N ARG A 61 12.99 6.96 9.87
CA ARG A 61 13.06 8.38 9.51
C ARG A 61 11.66 8.85 9.12
N ALA A 62 11.14 9.83 9.86
CA ALA A 62 9.95 10.55 9.44
C ALA A 62 10.26 11.41 8.20
N LEU A 63 9.30 11.44 7.27
CA LEU A 63 9.31 12.23 6.05
C LEU A 63 8.03 13.06 6.04
N CYS A 64 8.19 14.38 5.96
CA CYS A 64 7.09 15.32 6.01
C CYS A 64 6.79 15.86 4.61
N ASN A 65 5.53 15.70 4.16
CA ASN A 65 5.02 16.24 2.90
C ASN A 65 5.81 15.80 1.64
N GLY A 66 5.36 16.22 0.46
CA GLY A 66 5.92 15.79 -0.83
C GLY A 66 7.42 16.01 -0.99
N ASP A 67 7.92 17.14 -0.51
CA ASP A 67 9.33 17.56 -0.66
C ASP A 67 10.33 16.61 0.03
N GLU A 68 9.93 15.92 1.10
CA GLU A 68 10.76 14.89 1.73
C GLU A 68 10.36 13.47 1.31
N ILE A 69 9.06 13.23 1.10
CA ILE A 69 8.53 11.90 0.85
C ILE A 69 8.95 11.38 -0.53
N PHE A 70 8.65 12.13 -1.59
CA PHE A 70 8.81 11.64 -2.95
C PHE A 70 10.28 11.46 -3.36
N PRO A 71 11.19 12.41 -3.08
CA PRO A 71 12.61 12.21 -3.38
C PRO A 71 13.18 10.96 -2.68
N ALA A 72 12.85 10.75 -1.41
CA ALA A 72 13.33 9.59 -0.67
C ALA A 72 12.83 8.25 -1.25
N MET A 73 11.57 8.19 -1.68
CA MET A 73 11.01 7.00 -2.33
C MET A 73 11.63 6.76 -3.71
N LEU A 74 11.75 7.80 -4.53
CA LEU A 74 12.32 7.72 -5.88
C LEU A 74 13.80 7.34 -5.85
N ASP A 75 14.57 7.89 -4.91
CA ASP A 75 15.97 7.52 -4.72
C ASP A 75 16.12 6.04 -4.33
N ALA A 76 15.22 5.53 -3.49
CA ALA A 76 15.21 4.11 -3.15
C ALA A 76 14.86 3.24 -4.36
N ILE A 77 13.86 3.62 -5.16
CA ILE A 77 13.50 2.92 -6.40
C ILE A 77 14.69 2.90 -7.36
N ARG A 78 15.29 4.05 -7.66
CA ARG A 78 16.46 4.17 -8.55
C ARG A 78 17.67 3.37 -8.04
N GLY A 79 17.80 3.26 -6.72
CA GLY A 79 18.86 2.49 -6.06
C GLY A 79 18.67 0.98 -6.05
N ALA A 80 17.46 0.48 -6.34
CA ALA A 80 17.12 -0.94 -6.24
C ALA A 80 18.03 -1.84 -7.09
N ARG A 81 18.35 -3.03 -6.54
CA ARG A 81 19.28 -3.99 -7.16
C ARG A 81 18.64 -5.33 -7.50
N ARG A 82 17.57 -5.73 -6.82
CA ARG A 82 16.99 -7.07 -6.89
C ARG A 82 15.48 -7.00 -7.06
N THR A 83 14.80 -6.31 -6.15
CA THR A 83 13.33 -6.36 -6.06
C THR A 83 12.76 -5.00 -5.67
N ILE A 84 11.57 -4.72 -6.19
CA ILE A 84 10.71 -3.62 -5.75
C ILE A 84 9.30 -4.19 -5.58
N CYS A 85 8.72 -4.01 -4.41
CA CYS A 85 7.33 -4.34 -4.11
C CYS A 85 6.61 -3.05 -3.72
N PHE A 86 5.69 -2.60 -4.57
CA PHE A 86 5.01 -1.32 -4.41
C PHE A 86 3.49 -1.50 -4.37
N GLU A 87 2.84 -0.95 -3.37
CA GLU A 87 1.40 -0.98 -3.19
C GLU A 87 0.87 0.40 -2.82
N THR A 88 -0.19 0.85 -3.51
CA THR A 88 -0.87 2.09 -3.15
C THR A 88 -2.35 2.07 -3.52
N PHE A 89 -3.13 2.83 -2.75
CA PHE A 89 -4.52 3.13 -3.07
C PHE A 89 -4.62 4.17 -4.19
N ILE A 90 -4.10 5.38 -3.96
CA ILE A 90 -4.13 6.47 -4.94
C ILE A 90 -2.89 6.41 -5.81
N TYR A 91 -3.14 6.30 -7.11
CA TYR A 91 -2.16 6.51 -8.17
C TYR A 91 -2.84 7.26 -9.30
N TRP A 92 -2.54 8.55 -9.46
CA TRP A 92 -3.14 9.42 -10.45
C TRP A 92 -2.07 9.88 -11.45
N SER A 93 -2.51 10.16 -12.68
CA SER A 93 -1.63 10.81 -13.65
C SER A 93 -1.26 12.21 -13.16
N GLY A 94 -0.01 12.60 -13.41
CA GLY A 94 0.58 13.84 -12.92
C GLY A 94 2.07 13.83 -13.16
N ALA A 95 2.77 14.88 -12.74
CA ALA A 95 4.23 14.91 -12.75
C ALA A 95 4.79 13.75 -11.90
N ILE A 96 4.30 13.59 -10.65
CA ILE A 96 4.83 12.57 -9.75
C ILE A 96 4.47 11.16 -10.18
N GLY A 97 3.25 10.96 -10.69
CA GLY A 97 2.82 9.66 -11.23
C GLY A 97 3.69 9.22 -12.40
N ARG A 98 4.01 10.12 -13.34
CA ARG A 98 4.92 9.80 -14.44
C ARG A 98 6.33 9.48 -13.96
N GLU A 99 6.87 10.27 -13.03
CA GLU A 99 8.22 10.05 -12.49
C GLU A 99 8.35 8.69 -11.80
N PHE A 100 7.34 8.29 -11.02
CA PHE A 100 7.28 6.94 -10.44
C PHE A 100 7.23 5.85 -11.51
N ALA A 101 6.34 5.97 -12.50
CA ALA A 101 6.21 4.99 -13.56
C ALA A 101 7.51 4.83 -14.36
N GLU A 102 8.17 5.93 -14.70
CA GLU A 102 9.45 5.94 -15.41
C GLU A 102 10.56 5.29 -14.58
N ALA A 103 10.66 5.62 -13.29
CA ALA A 103 11.68 5.04 -12.41
C ALA A 103 11.47 3.52 -12.22
N LEU A 104 10.23 3.07 -12.03
CA LEU A 104 9.89 1.65 -11.94
C LEU A 104 10.16 0.90 -13.25
N ALA A 105 9.74 1.47 -14.38
CA ALA A 105 9.99 0.92 -15.71
C ALA A 105 11.48 0.80 -16.02
N GLU A 106 12.27 1.81 -15.68
CA GLU A 106 13.71 1.80 -15.90
C GLU A 106 14.39 0.69 -15.08
N ARG A 107 14.05 0.54 -13.81
CA ARG A 107 14.57 -0.55 -12.97
C ARG A 107 14.17 -1.93 -13.49
N ALA A 108 12.94 -2.09 -13.97
CA ALA A 108 12.49 -3.34 -14.59
C ALA A 108 13.33 -3.69 -15.83
N ARG A 109 13.60 -2.72 -16.72
CA ARG A 109 14.49 -2.92 -17.88
C ARG A 109 15.93 -3.24 -17.46
N ALA A 110 16.37 -2.72 -16.31
CA ALA A 110 17.68 -3.04 -15.73
C ALA A 110 17.73 -4.44 -15.06
N GLY A 111 16.65 -5.23 -15.12
CA GLY A 111 16.58 -6.60 -14.61
C GLY A 111 16.14 -6.71 -13.15
N VAL A 112 15.72 -5.61 -12.51
CA VAL A 112 15.11 -5.64 -11.17
C VAL A 112 13.69 -6.20 -11.28
N LYS A 113 13.28 -7.09 -10.37
CA LYS A 113 11.91 -7.61 -10.35
C LYS A 113 11.00 -6.58 -9.70
N VAL A 114 10.06 -6.01 -10.46
CA VAL A 114 9.20 -4.92 -9.99
C VAL A 114 7.75 -5.39 -9.96
N HIS A 115 7.17 -5.41 -8.77
CA HIS A 115 5.81 -5.87 -8.49
C HIS A 115 4.97 -4.70 -7.98
N VAL A 116 3.86 -4.41 -8.64
CA VAL A 116 3.01 -3.26 -8.34
C VAL A 116 1.56 -3.68 -8.11
N VAL A 117 1.02 -3.35 -6.94
CA VAL A 117 -0.40 -3.50 -6.61
C VAL A 117 -1.06 -2.12 -6.59
N LEU A 118 -2.00 -1.89 -7.48
CA LEU A 118 -2.81 -0.67 -7.50
C LEU A 118 -4.24 -0.99 -7.07
N ASP A 119 -4.82 -0.22 -6.15
CA ASP A 119 -6.26 -0.35 -5.90
C ASP A 119 -7.06 0.05 -7.14
N TRP A 120 -8.02 -0.79 -7.54
CA TRP A 120 -8.79 -0.54 -8.76
C TRP A 120 -9.59 0.78 -8.73
N VAL A 121 -10.13 1.19 -7.57
CA VAL A 121 -10.88 2.44 -7.41
C VAL A 121 -9.92 3.62 -7.30
N GLY A 122 -8.96 3.54 -6.38
CA GLY A 122 -8.03 4.64 -6.11
C GLY A 122 -7.10 4.96 -7.28
N SER A 123 -6.81 3.97 -8.13
CA SER A 123 -6.05 4.14 -9.38
C SER A 123 -6.95 4.46 -10.59
N GLY A 124 -8.21 4.85 -10.40
CA GLY A 124 -9.13 5.11 -11.51
C GLY A 124 -8.73 6.31 -12.40
N LYS A 125 -7.89 7.22 -11.89
CA LYS A 125 -7.41 8.41 -12.61
C LYS A 125 -6.01 8.25 -13.22
N VAL A 126 -5.41 7.06 -13.19
CA VAL A 126 -4.16 6.81 -13.92
C VAL A 126 -4.47 6.57 -15.40
N GLU A 127 -3.65 7.15 -16.28
CA GLU A 127 -3.73 6.89 -17.71
C GLU A 127 -3.34 5.44 -18.01
N THR A 128 -4.17 4.78 -18.83
CA THR A 128 -3.90 3.40 -19.26
C THR A 128 -2.55 3.28 -19.96
N SER A 129 -2.16 4.27 -20.78
CA SER A 129 -0.85 4.31 -21.45
C SER A 129 0.32 4.27 -20.47
N LEU A 130 0.19 4.92 -19.32
CA LEU A 130 1.23 4.92 -18.29
C LEU A 130 1.39 3.54 -17.66
N VAL A 131 0.27 2.87 -17.38
CA VAL A 131 0.25 1.50 -16.84
C VAL A 131 0.78 0.49 -17.84
N GLU A 132 0.36 0.56 -19.11
CA GLU A 132 0.87 -0.33 -20.15
C GLU A 132 2.36 -0.08 -20.42
N GLY A 133 2.82 1.17 -20.39
CA GLY A 133 4.25 1.49 -20.50
C GLY A 133 5.11 0.88 -19.38
N MET A 134 4.59 0.78 -18.15
CA MET A 134 5.25 0.04 -17.07
C MET A 134 5.30 -1.46 -17.38
N LYS A 135 4.18 -2.06 -17.81
CA LYS A 135 4.12 -3.48 -18.14
C LYS A 135 5.04 -3.86 -19.29
N ASP A 136 5.07 -3.05 -20.36
CA ASP A 136 5.95 -3.24 -21.51
C ASP A 136 7.44 -3.19 -21.12
N ALA A 137 7.77 -2.45 -20.06
CA ALA A 137 9.11 -2.38 -19.49
C ALA A 137 9.45 -3.57 -18.58
N GLY A 138 8.50 -4.47 -18.30
CA GLY A 138 8.68 -5.65 -17.45
C GLY A 138 8.16 -5.51 -16.02
N VAL A 139 7.41 -4.44 -15.71
CA VAL A 139 6.78 -4.28 -14.38
C VAL A 139 5.53 -5.15 -14.29
N GLU A 140 5.44 -5.97 -13.23
CA GLU A 140 4.26 -6.79 -12.96
C GLU A 140 3.20 -5.95 -12.22
N VAL A 141 2.31 -5.30 -12.98
CA VAL A 141 1.23 -4.46 -12.44
C VAL A 141 -0.08 -5.24 -12.33
N VAL A 142 -0.61 -5.35 -11.11
CA VAL A 142 -1.91 -5.96 -10.82
C VAL A 142 -2.87 -4.96 -10.17
N LYS A 143 -4.18 -5.13 -10.43
CA LYS A 143 -5.22 -4.29 -9.82
C LYS A 143 -5.93 -5.05 -8.68
N TYR A 144 -5.90 -4.50 -7.48
CA TYR A 144 -6.58 -5.06 -6.32
C TYR A 144 -8.10 -4.92 -6.45
N HIS A 145 -8.80 -6.05 -6.29
CA HIS A 145 -10.26 -6.19 -6.35
C HIS A 145 -10.95 -5.36 -7.45
N PRO A 146 -10.73 -5.68 -8.74
CA PRO A 146 -11.45 -5.03 -9.83
C PRO A 146 -12.95 -5.31 -9.73
N LEU A 147 -13.78 -4.33 -10.13
CA LEU A 147 -15.22 -4.50 -10.17
C LEU A 147 -15.59 -5.54 -11.25
N ARG A 148 -16.13 -6.67 -10.80
CA ARG A 148 -16.63 -7.76 -11.64
C ARG A 148 -18.02 -8.14 -11.14
N TRP A 149 -18.83 -8.76 -12.01
CA TRP A 149 -20.21 -9.12 -11.69
C TRP A 149 -20.33 -10.02 -10.45
N TYR A 150 -19.30 -10.80 -10.12
CA TYR A 150 -19.23 -11.66 -8.94
C TYR A 150 -18.57 -11.02 -7.71
N SER A 151 -18.01 -9.81 -7.81
CA SER A 151 -17.38 -9.08 -6.70
C SER A 151 -18.20 -7.90 -6.19
N LEU A 152 -19.46 -7.76 -6.65
CA LEU A 152 -20.33 -6.62 -6.34
C LEU A 152 -20.65 -6.47 -4.84
N GLY A 153 -20.50 -7.51 -4.00
CA GLY A 153 -20.66 -7.44 -2.54
C GLY A 153 -19.39 -7.00 -1.77
N ARG A 154 -18.28 -6.72 -2.47
CA ARG A 154 -16.97 -6.37 -1.88
C ARG A 154 -16.39 -5.07 -2.45
N ILE A 155 -17.25 -4.21 -2.99
CA ILE A 155 -16.86 -2.93 -3.58
C ILE A 155 -16.11 -2.07 -2.54
N ASN A 156 -16.58 -2.09 -1.28
CA ASN A 156 -15.94 -1.32 -0.21
C ASN A 156 -14.69 -2.01 0.40
N ASN A 157 -14.36 -3.23 -0.01
CA ASN A 157 -13.13 -3.90 0.43
C ASN A 157 -11.99 -3.46 -0.49
N ARG A 158 -11.28 -2.40 -0.11
CA ARG A 158 -10.20 -1.77 -0.87
C ARG A 158 -8.89 -1.94 -0.13
N THR A 159 -7.78 -2.01 -0.85
CA THR A 159 -6.50 -1.82 -0.18
C THR A 159 -6.29 -0.32 0.06
N HIS A 160 -6.09 0.05 1.32
CA HIS A 160 -5.63 1.40 1.68
C HIS A 160 -4.18 1.40 2.19
N ARG A 161 -3.47 0.29 2.01
CA ARG A 161 -2.04 0.19 2.34
C ARG A 161 -1.25 1.08 1.39
N LYS A 162 -0.19 1.68 1.91
CA LYS A 162 0.83 2.41 1.14
C LYS A 162 2.16 1.82 1.55
N LEU A 163 2.73 1.03 0.68
CA LEU A 163 3.94 0.27 0.93
C LEU A 163 4.88 0.41 -0.27
N LEU A 164 6.14 0.68 0.01
CA LEU A 164 7.23 0.50 -0.94
C LEU A 164 8.32 -0.28 -0.22
N ILE A 165 8.66 -1.46 -0.71
CA ILE A 165 9.77 -2.26 -0.20
C ILE A 165 10.78 -2.43 -1.32
N VAL A 166 12.03 -2.08 -1.04
CA VAL A 166 13.15 -2.18 -1.98
C VAL A 166 14.15 -3.20 -1.45
N ASP A 167 14.47 -4.19 -2.29
CA ASP A 167 15.42 -5.28 -2.04
C ASP A 167 15.14 -6.08 -0.76
N GLY A 168 13.90 -6.06 -0.27
CA GLY A 168 13.51 -6.62 1.02
C GLY A 168 14.16 -5.95 2.24
N ARG A 169 14.84 -4.81 2.07
CA ARG A 169 15.73 -4.17 3.08
C ARG A 169 15.34 -2.76 3.49
N VAL A 170 14.74 -2.00 2.58
CA VAL A 170 14.26 -0.64 2.85
C VAL A 170 12.76 -0.63 2.65
N GLY A 171 12.02 -0.18 3.67
CA GLY A 171 10.57 -0.08 3.63
C GLY A 171 10.10 1.37 3.72
N PHE A 172 8.96 1.67 3.11
CA PHE A 172 8.24 2.93 3.28
C PHE A 172 6.76 2.68 3.58
N THR A 173 6.20 3.48 4.49
CA THR A 173 4.77 3.44 4.81
C THR A 173 4.28 4.77 5.40
N GLY A 174 2.98 5.06 5.31
CA GLY A 174 2.38 6.32 5.77
C GLY A 174 1.05 6.62 5.09
N GLY A 175 0.71 7.91 4.93
CA GLY A 175 -0.58 8.34 4.37
C GLY A 175 -0.57 8.73 2.88
N VAL A 176 0.61 9.06 2.32
CA VAL A 176 0.75 9.66 0.98
C VAL A 176 0.09 8.86 -0.15
N GLY A 177 -0.56 9.56 -1.08
CA GLY A 177 -0.96 9.03 -2.39
C GLY A 177 0.05 9.43 -3.48
N ILE A 178 0.10 8.68 -4.59
CA ILE A 178 0.88 9.10 -5.76
C ILE A 178 0.01 10.01 -6.63
N ALA A 179 0.01 11.30 -6.30
CA ALA A 179 -0.70 12.33 -7.05
C ALA A 179 -0.07 13.71 -6.77
N ASP A 180 -0.21 14.65 -7.70
CA ASP A 180 0.45 15.96 -7.62
C ASP A 180 -0.07 16.81 -6.45
N GLU A 181 -1.27 16.53 -5.95
CA GLU A 181 -1.83 17.16 -4.74
C GLU A 181 -0.99 16.93 -3.49
N TRP A 182 -0.11 15.92 -3.45
CA TRP A 182 0.81 15.70 -2.33
C TRP A 182 2.20 16.34 -2.53
N LEU A 183 2.47 16.99 -3.66
CA LEU A 183 3.75 17.67 -3.89
C LEU A 183 3.96 18.83 -2.90
N GLY A 184 5.19 19.36 -2.87
CA GLY A 184 5.50 20.53 -2.05
C GLY A 184 5.56 20.22 -0.55
N ASN A 185 5.39 21.27 0.24
CA ASN A 185 5.50 21.25 1.70
C ASN A 185 4.20 21.69 2.40
N ALA A 186 3.05 21.37 1.79
CA ALA A 186 1.73 21.78 2.30
C ALA A 186 1.60 23.29 2.54
N GLN A 187 2.19 24.08 1.64
CA GLN A 187 2.30 25.53 1.77
C GLN A 187 1.00 26.29 1.41
N ASP A 188 0.03 25.62 0.80
CA ASP A 188 -1.24 26.20 0.35
C ASP A 188 -2.34 25.11 0.28
N PRO A 189 -3.62 25.48 0.07
CA PRO A 189 -4.73 24.51 0.05
C PRO A 189 -4.69 23.45 -1.06
N GLU A 190 -3.88 23.63 -2.10
CA GLU A 190 -3.74 22.67 -3.21
C GLU A 190 -2.69 21.59 -2.89
N HIS A 191 -1.84 21.81 -1.89
CA HIS A 191 -0.78 20.88 -1.47
C HIS A 191 -1.09 20.26 -0.10
N TRP A 192 -1.31 18.94 -0.09
CA TRP A 192 -1.81 18.22 1.08
C TRP A 192 -0.71 17.88 2.05
N ARG A 193 -0.99 18.12 3.33
CA ARG A 193 -0.11 17.71 4.44
C ARG A 193 -0.21 16.21 4.66
N ASP A 194 0.92 15.53 4.68
CA ASP A 194 0.96 14.10 5.02
C ASP A 194 2.24 13.73 5.77
N SER A 195 2.27 12.51 6.31
CA SER A 195 3.40 11.94 7.02
C SER A 195 3.68 10.54 6.49
N HIS A 196 4.94 10.32 6.16
CA HIS A 196 5.45 9.03 5.70
C HIS A 196 6.70 8.68 6.48
N PHE A 197 7.09 7.41 6.41
CA PHE A 197 8.22 6.90 7.17
C PHE A 197 9.06 6.04 6.26
N ARG A 198 10.38 6.23 6.31
CA ARG A 198 11.37 5.32 5.76
C ARG A 198 11.92 4.46 6.88
N LEU A 199 11.98 3.16 6.65
CA LEU A 199 12.37 2.15 7.63
C LEU A 199 13.51 1.29 7.09
N GLU A 200 14.47 1.01 7.96
CA GLU A 200 15.47 -0.04 7.81
C GLU A 200 15.51 -0.88 9.09
N GLY A 201 15.88 -2.15 8.97
CA GLY A 201 15.94 -3.10 10.08
C GLY A 201 14.84 -4.16 10.06
N PRO A 202 14.71 -4.97 11.12
CA PRO A 202 13.86 -6.15 11.16
C PRO A 202 12.38 -5.93 10.82
N ALA A 203 11.84 -4.71 11.01
CA ALA A 203 10.46 -4.37 10.70
C ALA A 203 10.15 -4.36 9.19
N VAL A 204 11.15 -4.39 8.31
CA VAL A 204 10.91 -4.46 6.86
C VAL A 204 10.35 -5.83 6.45
N ALA A 205 10.71 -6.92 7.15
CA ALA A 205 10.16 -8.25 6.86
C ALA A 205 8.62 -8.33 7.04
N PRO A 206 8.02 -7.87 8.15
CA PRO A 206 6.56 -7.82 8.25
C PRO A 206 5.91 -6.84 7.26
N MET A 207 6.58 -5.76 6.86
CA MET A 207 6.07 -4.89 5.77
C MET A 207 6.01 -5.65 4.43
N GLN A 208 7.05 -6.42 4.11
CA GLN A 208 7.08 -7.29 2.93
C GLN A 208 5.98 -8.35 2.99
N ALA A 209 5.73 -8.94 4.17
CA ALA A 209 4.64 -9.89 4.37
C ALA A 209 3.27 -9.24 4.13
N ALA A 210 3.06 -8.00 4.62
CA ALA A 210 1.83 -7.26 4.36
C ALA A 210 1.62 -6.97 2.86
N PHE A 211 2.67 -6.66 2.10
CA PHE A 211 2.56 -6.59 0.64
C PHE A 211 2.16 -7.95 0.04
N MET A 212 2.77 -9.04 0.54
CA MET A 212 2.51 -10.39 0.05
C MET A 212 1.05 -10.81 0.18
N ASP A 213 0.36 -10.42 1.27
CA ASP A 213 -1.05 -10.74 1.47
C ASP A 213 -1.91 -10.30 0.27
N ASN A 214 -1.80 -9.03 -0.11
CA ASN A 214 -2.61 -8.45 -1.19
C ASN A 214 -2.11 -8.89 -2.57
N TRP A 215 -0.80 -9.13 -2.71
CA TRP A 215 -0.22 -9.71 -3.92
C TRP A 215 -0.78 -11.12 -4.17
N MET A 216 -0.67 -12.03 -3.20
CA MET A 216 -1.20 -13.40 -3.29
C MET A 216 -2.71 -13.42 -3.51
N GLU A 217 -3.45 -12.55 -2.82
CA GLU A 217 -4.90 -12.42 -3.03
C GLU A 217 -5.22 -12.02 -4.47
N THR A 218 -4.39 -11.16 -5.08
CA THR A 218 -4.67 -10.60 -6.41
C THR A 218 -4.24 -11.52 -7.55
N CYS A 219 -3.06 -12.14 -7.48
CA CYS A 219 -2.48 -12.92 -8.59
C CYS A 219 -2.11 -14.36 -8.24
N SER A 220 -2.32 -14.80 -6.99
CA SER A 220 -2.03 -16.18 -6.54
C SER A 220 -0.57 -16.62 -6.72
N GLN A 221 0.36 -15.67 -6.67
CA GLN A 221 1.80 -15.93 -6.71
C GLN A 221 2.44 -15.66 -5.35
N VAL A 222 3.37 -16.52 -4.95
CA VAL A 222 4.15 -16.37 -3.72
C VAL A 222 5.55 -15.93 -4.09
N LEU A 223 5.94 -14.70 -3.72
CA LEU A 223 7.32 -14.25 -3.85
C LEU A 223 8.06 -14.61 -2.55
N HIS A 224 9.16 -15.34 -2.65
CA HIS A 224 9.91 -15.83 -1.48
C HIS A 224 11.41 -15.93 -1.76
N GLY A 225 12.18 -16.25 -0.72
CA GLY A 225 13.63 -16.39 -0.78
C GLY A 225 14.37 -15.09 -0.43
N GLU A 226 15.70 -15.14 -0.51
CA GLU A 226 16.59 -14.10 -0.01
C GLU A 226 16.39 -12.73 -0.68
N GLU A 227 15.93 -12.70 -1.93
CA GLU A 227 15.68 -11.45 -2.66
C GLU A 227 14.49 -10.65 -2.12
N TYR A 228 13.55 -11.29 -1.43
CA TYR A 228 12.35 -10.67 -0.85
C TYR A 228 12.40 -10.66 0.68
N PHE A 229 12.95 -11.73 1.28
CA PHE A 229 13.10 -11.90 2.72
C PHE A 229 14.57 -12.17 3.08
N PRO A 230 15.47 -11.19 2.87
CA PRO A 230 16.86 -11.33 3.29
C PRO A 230 16.96 -11.36 4.82
N ALA A 231 18.12 -11.82 5.32
CA ALA A 231 18.47 -11.56 6.71
C ALA A 231 18.59 -10.04 6.94
N LEU A 232 17.90 -9.55 7.98
CA LEU A 232 17.85 -8.14 8.35
C LEU A 232 18.51 -7.93 9.70
N ASP A 233 19.63 -7.22 9.69
CA ASP A 233 20.32 -6.82 10.91
C ASP A 233 19.63 -5.61 11.55
N PRO A 234 19.73 -5.46 12.88
CA PRO A 234 19.35 -4.22 13.56
C PRO A 234 20.10 -3.01 13.02
N THR A 235 19.39 -1.93 12.70
CA THR A 235 19.96 -0.68 12.16
C THR A 235 19.73 0.55 13.04
N GLY A 236 18.98 0.37 14.12
CA GLY A 236 18.61 1.38 15.11
C GLY A 236 18.40 0.78 16.50
N PRO A 237 17.87 1.56 17.46
CA PRO A 237 17.60 1.12 18.82
C PRO A 237 16.53 0.03 18.91
#